data_AF-A0A4S3PKH4-F1
#
_entry.id   AF-A0A4S3PKH4-F1
#
_cell.length_a   1.000
_cell.length_b   1.000
_cell.length_c   1.000
_cell.angle_alpha   90.00
_cell.angle_beta   90.00
_cell.angle_gamma   90.00
#
_symmetry.space_group_name_H-M   'P 1'
#
loop_
_entity.id
_entity.type
_entity.pdbx_description
1 polymer ?
#
loop_
_entity_poly.entity_id
_entity_poly.type
_entity_poly.pdbx_seq_one_letter_code
_entity_poly.pdbx_strand_id
1 'polypeptide(L)' 'MASTFQTLLEKLGIQSSFSRPRVSNDNPYSEAMFRTMKYRPEFPYKGFENLSLAREWTRTFVHWYTCEHQQ' A
#
# COMPACT_ATOMS: atom_id res chain seq x y z
N MET A 1 23.68 -2.98 9.11
CA MET A 1 22.75 -3.99 8.55
C MET A 1 21.88 -3.36 7.47
N ALA A 2 22.35 -3.29 6.22
CA ALA A 2 21.52 -2.91 5.06
C ALA A 2 21.63 -3.94 3.92
N SER A 3 22.33 -5.05 4.15
CA SER A 3 22.64 -6.05 3.13
C SER A 3 21.47 -7.00 2.82
N THR A 4 20.49 -7.16 3.72
CA THR A 4 19.46 -8.19 3.55
C THR A 4 18.46 -7.86 2.43
N PHE A 5 18.07 -6.60 2.25
CA PHE A 5 17.06 -6.22 1.26
C PHE A 5 17.60 -6.25 -0.18
N GLN A 6 18.75 -5.61 -0.43
CA GLN A 6 19.38 -5.61 -1.77
C GLN A 6 19.76 -7.01 -2.23
N THR A 7 20.33 -7.83 -1.33
CA THR A 7 20.68 -9.23 -1.64
C THR A 7 19.45 -10.06 -2.01
N LEU A 8 18.28 -9.80 -1.39
CA LEU A 8 17.05 -10.51 -1.74
C LEU A 8 16.47 -10.05 -3.08
N LEU A 9 16.54 -8.76 -3.40
CA LEU A 9 16.12 -8.24 -4.70
C LEU A 9 16.97 -8.82 -5.84
N GLU A 10 18.29 -8.87 -5.66
CA GLU A 10 19.22 -9.49 -6.61
C GLU A 10 18.93 -10.98 -6.79
N LYS A 11 18.70 -11.72 -5.70
CA LYS A 11 18.32 -13.14 -5.76
C LYS A 11 17.01 -13.40 -6.48
N LEU A 12 16.06 -12.47 -6.38
CA LEU A 12 14.76 -12.57 -7.05
C LEU A 12 14.79 -12.00 -8.49
N GLY A 13 15.94 -11.50 -8.96
CA GLY A 13 16.08 -10.87 -10.28
C GLY A 13 15.28 -9.57 -10.42
N ILE A 14 14.88 -8.95 -9.30
CA ILE A 14 14.07 -7.74 -9.29
C ILE A 14 15.00 -6.53 -9.30
N GLN A 15 14.98 -5.76 -10.39
CA GLN A 15 15.74 -4.52 -10.46
C GLN A 15 15.17 -3.53 -9.44
N SER A 16 15.99 -3.14 -8.47
CA SER A 16 15.60 -2.13 -7.48
C SER A 16 15.34 -0.81 -8.18
N SER A 17 14.09 -0.34 -8.15
CA SER A 17 13.81 1.08 -8.36
C SER A 17 14.54 1.85 -7.27
N PHE A 18 15.43 2.78 -7.64
CA PHE A 18 16.07 3.70 -6.70
C PHE A 18 15.08 4.77 -6.27
N SER A 19 13.98 4.36 -5.63
CA SER A 19 13.04 5.29 -5.00
C SER A 19 13.80 6.10 -3.97
N ARG A 20 13.69 7.42 -4.04
CA ARG A 20 14.56 8.32 -3.26
C ARG A 20 14.26 8.14 -1.78
N PRO A 21 15.22 7.67 -0.97
CA PRO A 21 14.97 7.52 0.46
C PRO A 21 14.71 8.90 1.06
N ARG A 22 13.53 9.06 1.69
CA ARG A 22 12.98 10.29 2.32
C ARG A 22 12.14 11.23 1.44
N VAL A 23 11.73 10.83 0.23
CA VAL A 23 10.73 11.60 -0.54
C VAL A 23 9.39 10.86 -0.44
N SER A 24 8.41 11.42 0.29
CA SER A 24 7.08 10.80 0.38
C SER A 24 6.37 10.75 -0.98
N ASN A 25 6.65 11.76 -1.81
CA ASN A 25 6.04 12.00 -3.12
C ASN A 25 6.62 11.13 -4.26
N ASP A 26 7.43 10.11 -3.94
CA ASP A 26 8.14 9.31 -4.94
C ASP A 26 7.21 8.29 -5.64
N ASN A 27 6.02 8.03 -5.06
CA ASN A 27 5.04 7.12 -5.63
C ASN A 27 3.62 7.74 -5.64
N PRO A 28 3.34 8.64 -6.61
CA PRO A 28 2.04 9.31 -6.73
C PRO A 28 0.88 8.30 -6.87
N TYR A 29 1.13 7.12 -7.42
CA TYR A 29 0.12 6.06 -7.54
C TYR A 29 -0.30 5.50 -6.17
N SER A 30 0.67 5.16 -5.31
CA SER A 30 0.37 4.69 -3.96
C SER A 30 -0.20 5.80 -3.07
N GLU A 31 0.29 7.04 -3.18
CA GLU A 31 -0.28 8.17 -2.44
C GLU A 31 -1.74 8.45 -2.83
N ALA A 32 -2.07 8.39 -4.13
CA ALA A 32 -3.45 8.52 -4.61
C ALA A 32 -4.35 7.42 -4.04
N MET A 33 -3.89 6.16 -4.03
CA MET A 33 -4.63 5.06 -3.41
C MET A 33 -4.92 5.32 -1.92
N PHE A 34 -3.90 5.71 -1.15
CA PHE A 34 -4.08 6.01 0.28
C PHE A 34 -4.97 7.22 0.51
N ARG A 35 -4.94 8.21 -0.38
CA ARG A 35 -5.88 9.34 -0.35
C ARG A 35 -7.30 8.84 -0.57
N THR A 36 -7.58 8.12 -1.64
CA THR A 36 -8.90 7.54 -1.93
C THR A 36 -9.42 6.70 -0.77
N MET A 37 -8.55 5.92 -0.13
CA MET A 37 -8.87 5.13 1.05
C MET A 37 -9.39 5.98 2.22
N LYS A 38 -8.71 7.09 2.54
CA LYS A 38 -9.03 7.95 3.69
C LYS A 38 -10.28 8.80 3.50
N TYR A 39 -10.63 9.14 2.26
CA TYR A 39 -11.78 9.99 1.96
C TYR A 39 -13.08 9.20 1.71
N ARG A 40 -13.05 7.86 1.73
CA ARG A 40 -14.26 7.04 1.58
C ARG A 40 -15.08 7.04 2.88
N PRO A 41 -16.42 7.13 2.80
CA PRO A 41 -17.30 7.14 3.97
C PRO A 41 -17.29 5.82 4.75
N GLU A 42 -16.87 4.73 4.10
CA GLU A 42 -16.71 3.40 4.72
C GLU A 42 -15.40 3.25 5.50
N PHE A 43 -14.53 4.29 5.52
CA PHE A 43 -13.32 4.29 6.32
C PHE A 43 -13.66 4.42 7.81
N PRO A 44 -13.23 3.49 8.67
CA PRO A 44 -13.53 3.56 10.09
C PRO A 44 -12.69 4.65 10.75
N TYR A 45 -13.25 5.85 10.88
CA TYR A 45 -12.60 6.99 11.55
C TYR A 45 -12.32 6.70 13.04
N LYS A 46 -13.09 5.81 13.66
CA LYS A 46 -12.91 5.35 15.05
C LYS A 46 -11.86 4.24 15.19
N GLY A 47 -11.25 3.79 14.09
CA GLY A 47 -10.33 2.65 14.08
C GLY A 47 -11.04 1.30 14.00
N PHE A 48 -10.25 0.23 13.95
CA PHE A 48 -10.75 -1.15 13.91
C PHE A 48 -10.75 -1.75 15.31
N GLU A 49 -11.80 -2.47 15.67
CA GLU A 49 -11.89 -3.13 16.98
C GLU A 49 -10.89 -4.29 17.11
N ASN A 50 -10.61 -4.99 16.00
CA ASN A 50 -9.75 -6.17 15.99
C ASN A 50 -8.91 -6.24 14.70
N LEU A 51 -7.75 -6.89 14.78
CA LEU A 51 -6.86 -7.09 13.63
C LEU A 51 -7.55 -7.84 12.48
N SER A 52 -8.43 -8.79 12.79
CA SER A 52 -9.18 -9.54 11.77
C SER A 52 -10.08 -8.62 10.94
N LEU A 53 -10.80 -7.70 11.59
CA LEU A 53 -11.67 -6.73 10.93
C LEU A 53 -10.85 -5.75 10.08
N ALA A 54 -9.70 -5.31 10.58
CA ALA A 54 -8.78 -4.47 9.79
C ALA A 54 -8.31 -5.17 8.51
N ARG A 55 -7.97 -6.47 8.61
CA ARG A 55 -7.54 -7.28 7.46
C ARG A 55 -8.67 -7.50 6.46
N GLU A 56 -9.87 -7.81 6.93
CA GLU A 56 -11.04 -8.02 6.08
C GLU A 56 -11.42 -6.74 5.33
N TRP A 57 -11.54 -5.62 6.06
CA TRP A 57 -11.83 -4.32 5.45
C TRP A 57 -10.76 -3.92 4.43
N THR A 58 -9.48 -4.11 4.75
CA THR A 58 -8.38 -3.80 3.81
C THR A 58 -8.47 -4.67 2.56
N ARG A 59 -8.80 -5.96 2.69
CA ARG A 59 -8.98 -6.87 1.55
C ARG A 59 -10.12 -6.40 0.65
N THR A 60 -11.26 -6.06 1.24
CA THR A 60 -12.42 -5.54 0.51
C THR A 60 -12.07 -4.23 -0.21
N PHE A 61 -11.37 -3.31 0.47
CA PHE A 61 -10.91 -2.07 -0.12
C PHE A 61 -9.97 -2.29 -1.31
N VAL A 62 -8.97 -3.17 -1.18
CA VAL A 62 -8.00 -3.46 -2.26
C VAL A 62 -8.69 -4.13 -3.44
N HIS A 63 -9.62 -5.06 -3.19
CA HIS A 63 -10.39 -5.70 -4.25
C HIS A 63 -11.21 -4.67 -5.03
N TRP A 64 -11.96 -3.82 -4.33
CA TRP A 64 -12.71 -2.72 -4.93
C TRP A 64 -11.81 -1.75 -5.71
N TYR A 65 -10.68 -1.32 -5.12
CA TYR A 65 -9.76 -0.38 -5.75
C TYR A 65 -9.13 -0.95 -7.03
N THR A 66 -8.89 -2.26 -7.09
CA THR A 66 -8.26 -2.93 -8.24
C THR A 66 -9.27 -3.31 -9.31
N CYS A 67 -10.47 -3.76 -8.92
CA CYS A 67 -11.46 -4.30 -9.85
C CYS A 67 -12.50 -3.29 -10.32
N GLU A 68 -12.86 -2.29 -9.50
CA GLU A 68 -13.94 -1.35 -9.82
C GLU A 68 -13.43 0.09 -10.02
N HIS A 69 -12.42 0.51 -9.27
CA HIS A 69 -11.90 1.88 -9.36
C HIS A 69 -10.89 2.10 -10.50
N GLN A 70 -10.29 1.02 -11.03
CA GLN A 70 -9.31 1.07 -12.13
C GLN A 70 -9.90 0.69 -13.50
N GLN A 71 -11.20 0.41 -13.60
CA GLN A 71 -11.90 0.29 -14.89
C GLN A 71 -12.24 1.66 -15.44
#